data_AF-A0A3C0Z049-F1
#
_entry.id   AF-A0A3C0Z049-F1
#
_cell.length_a   1.000
_cell.length_b   1.000
_cell.length_c   1.000
_cell.angle_alpha   90.00
_cell.angle_beta   90.00
_cell.angle_gamma   90.00
#
_symmetry.space_group_name_H-M   'P 1'
#
loop_
_entity.id
_entity.type
_entity.pdbx_description
1 polymer ?
#
loop_
_entity_poly.entity_id
_entity_poly.type
_entity_poly.pdbx_seq_one_letter_code
_entity_poly.pdbx_strand_id
1 'polypeptide(L)'
;GQNNVQGCGDAGCLPNAFPGYQTIDDASVRKFVSAWSNHDLPAKPGLVITDMVEAMSQGRIKAMYVTGENPLLSEPDLRHAEEAFRNLEFLVVEDIFLHETAQIADVVLPATSFAEKDGTFTNSERRVQRVRKVIDPVGESRPDWRIVSELARCVSRKLDLDLEAEFDYDHPSQIFDEMAGLAPMIAGISYDRLDDEGGIQWPCLTPDHPGTRYLYEHDFPRGPRAKFVAFEQGPAADEMPSKRFPLILNTGRILYHWHGGTITRRVPNLMARTPDLQIAMSAEDGARHGVGDGDWIRVRSRRGDLEGRAMYTEKQRPGEIFVPFAKLKDHAANFLTNAAFDPDSRIPEYKVCAVRIDKIET
;
A
#
# COMPACT_ATOMS: atom_id res chain seq x y z
N GLY A 1 -0.02 9.23 -4.04
CA GLY A 1 -0.03 8.01 -3.19
C GLY A 1 -1.45 7.51 -3.07
N GLN A 2 -1.69 6.50 -2.21
CA GLN A 2 -3.05 6.14 -1.82
C GLN A 2 -3.70 7.27 -1.00
N ASN A 3 -5.03 7.28 -0.96
CA ASN A 3 -5.86 8.28 -0.29
C ASN A 3 -5.52 8.48 1.19
N ASN A 4 -5.11 7.41 1.89
CA ASN A 4 -4.86 7.43 3.33
C ASN A 4 -3.50 6.85 3.73
N VAL A 5 -2.52 6.80 2.81
CA VAL A 5 -1.17 6.30 3.18
C VAL A 5 -0.55 7.15 4.30
N GLN A 6 -0.86 8.45 4.32
CA GLN A 6 -0.44 9.35 5.38
C GLN A 6 -1.13 8.97 6.71
N GLY A 7 -2.45 8.81 6.71
CA GLY A 7 -3.21 8.49 7.92
C GLY A 7 -2.91 7.10 8.46
N CYS A 8 -2.59 6.14 7.59
CA CYS A 8 -2.11 4.82 7.96
C CYS A 8 -0.80 4.90 8.76
N GLY A 9 0.16 5.73 8.29
CA GLY A 9 1.37 6.04 9.03
C GLY A 9 1.10 6.81 10.33
N ASP A 10 0.19 7.78 10.30
CA ASP A 10 -0.23 8.56 11.47
C ASP A 10 -0.83 7.65 12.56
N ALA A 11 -1.57 6.60 12.17
CA ALA A 11 -2.19 5.63 13.07
C ALA A 11 -1.24 4.51 13.54
N GLY A 12 0.04 4.55 13.17
CA GLY A 12 1.04 3.57 13.63
C GLY A 12 0.99 2.24 12.88
N CYS A 13 0.45 2.19 11.66
CA CYS A 13 0.58 1.02 10.78
C CYS A 13 1.99 0.92 10.18
N LEU A 14 3.00 0.99 11.04
CA LEU A 14 4.42 0.92 10.76
C LEU A 14 5.04 -0.09 11.73
N PRO A 15 5.94 -0.97 11.28
CA PRO A 15 6.49 -2.00 12.16
C PRO A 15 7.37 -1.42 13.27
N ASN A 16 7.76 -0.14 13.21
CA ASN A 16 8.75 0.47 14.09
C ASN A 16 8.20 1.64 14.93
N ALA A 17 6.91 1.96 14.87
CA ALA A 17 6.34 3.10 15.58
C ALA A 17 4.88 2.89 15.99
N PHE A 18 4.53 3.42 17.15
CA PHE A 18 3.15 3.61 17.62
C PHE A 18 2.49 4.83 16.92
N PRO A 19 1.16 5.05 17.08
CA PRO A 19 0.48 6.22 16.53
C PRO A 19 1.21 7.54 16.76
N GLY A 20 1.18 8.43 15.78
CA GLY A 20 1.86 9.73 15.82
C GLY A 20 3.37 9.66 15.60
N TYR A 21 3.86 8.64 14.87
CA TYR A 21 5.28 8.41 14.59
C TYR A 21 6.16 8.27 15.85
N GLN A 22 5.58 7.76 16.93
CA GLN A 22 6.29 7.53 18.19
C GLN A 22 7.09 6.22 18.07
N THR A 23 8.39 6.33 17.79
CA THR A 23 9.28 5.17 17.63
C THR A 23 9.22 4.24 18.82
N ILE A 24 9.33 2.93 18.59
CA ILE A 24 9.32 1.92 19.66
C ILE A 24 10.60 2.09 20.49
N ASP A 25 10.44 2.65 21.69
CA ASP A 25 11.48 2.86 22.70
C ASP A 25 10.87 2.74 24.10
N ASP A 26 11.71 2.76 25.14
CA ASP A 26 11.26 2.59 26.52
C ASP A 26 10.20 3.61 26.96
N ALA A 27 10.24 4.84 26.46
CA ALA A 27 9.31 5.89 26.86
C ALA A 27 7.96 5.73 26.16
N SER A 28 7.96 5.47 24.85
CA SER A 28 6.74 5.22 24.10
C SER A 28 6.07 3.92 24.56
N VAL A 29 6.82 2.83 24.73
CA VAL A 29 6.28 1.56 25.25
C VAL A 29 5.59 1.76 26.60
N ARG A 30 6.24 2.41 27.58
CA ARG A 30 5.60 2.68 28.89
C ARG A 30 4.31 3.47 28.77
N LYS A 31 4.26 4.46 27.88
CA LYS A 31 3.07 5.27 27.64
C LYS A 31 1.91 4.43 27.10
N PHE A 32 2.15 3.61 26.07
CA PHE A 32 1.11 2.79 25.45
C PHE A 32 0.69 1.61 26.32
N VAL A 33 1.62 0.99 27.06
CA VAL A 33 1.31 -0.01 28.09
C VAL A 33 0.35 0.58 29.14
N SER A 34 0.65 1.79 29.63
CA SER A 34 -0.23 2.46 30.61
C SER A 34 -1.59 2.83 30.05
N ALA A 35 -1.70 3.05 28.73
CA ALA A 35 -2.96 3.41 28.08
C ALA A 35 -3.85 2.18 27.80
N TRP A 36 -3.24 1.03 27.48
CA TRP A 36 -3.92 -0.19 27.08
C TRP A 36 -3.82 -1.27 28.16
N SER A 37 -4.41 -0.96 29.32
CA SER A 37 -4.60 -1.88 30.45
C SER A 37 -3.35 -2.60 30.99
N ASN A 38 -2.17 -1.98 30.87
CA ASN A 38 -0.88 -2.49 31.37
C ASN A 38 -0.47 -3.86 30.80
N HIS A 39 -0.93 -4.19 29.60
CA HIS A 39 -0.46 -5.38 28.89
C HIS A 39 0.92 -5.14 28.27
N ASP A 40 1.76 -6.19 28.28
CA ASP A 40 3.08 -6.13 27.67
C ASP A 40 2.98 -5.88 26.16
N LEU A 41 3.65 -4.82 25.71
CA LEU A 41 3.77 -4.47 24.29
C LEU A 41 5.17 -4.81 23.75
N PRO A 42 5.30 -5.15 22.46
CA PRO A 42 6.60 -5.39 21.85
C PRO A 42 7.55 -4.19 22.00
N ALA A 43 8.74 -4.43 22.55
CA ALA A 43 9.79 -3.42 22.68
C ALA A 43 10.76 -3.40 21.48
N LYS A 44 10.42 -4.09 20.39
CA LYS A 44 11.26 -4.18 19.19
C LYS A 44 10.41 -3.99 17.93
N PRO A 45 10.98 -3.42 16.86
CA PRO A 45 10.30 -3.34 15.58
C PRO A 45 9.89 -4.72 15.04
N GLY A 46 8.73 -4.76 14.39
CA GLY A 46 8.28 -5.88 13.57
C GLY A 46 9.00 -5.96 12.22
N LEU A 47 8.57 -6.92 11.39
CA LEU A 47 9.08 -7.09 10.04
C LEU A 47 8.40 -6.12 9.07
N VAL A 48 9.11 -5.68 8.04
CA VAL A 48 8.50 -5.06 6.84
C VAL A 48 8.03 -6.14 5.87
N ILE A 49 7.10 -5.82 4.97
CA ILE A 49 6.49 -6.80 4.06
C ILE A 49 7.50 -7.62 3.25
N THR A 50 8.58 -7.01 2.76
CA THR A 50 9.65 -7.70 2.03
C THR A 50 10.34 -8.76 2.88
N ASP A 51 10.54 -8.49 4.17
CA ASP A 51 11.09 -9.45 5.12
C ASP A 51 10.06 -10.50 5.57
N MET A 52 8.76 -10.16 5.54
CA MET A 52 7.68 -11.10 5.79
C MET A 52 7.60 -12.17 4.70
N VAL A 53 7.77 -11.81 3.41
CA VAL A 53 7.78 -12.77 2.29
C VAL A 53 8.88 -13.82 2.47
N GLU A 54 10.09 -13.38 2.82
CA GLU A 54 11.19 -14.30 3.14
C GLU A 54 10.89 -15.12 4.41
N ALA A 55 10.31 -14.50 5.43
CA ALA A 55 9.95 -15.19 6.68
C ALA A 55 8.87 -16.27 6.47
N MET A 56 7.91 -16.07 5.57
CA MET A 56 6.93 -17.08 5.17
C MET A 56 7.62 -18.25 4.45
N SER A 57 8.53 -17.96 3.52
CA SER A 57 9.32 -18.99 2.81
C SER A 57 10.19 -19.84 3.76
N GLN A 58 10.66 -19.25 4.86
CA GLN A 58 11.43 -19.93 5.90
C GLN A 58 10.56 -20.61 6.98
N GLY A 59 9.23 -20.52 6.90
CA GLY A 59 8.31 -21.05 7.90
C GLY A 59 8.33 -20.31 9.26
N ARG A 60 8.91 -19.11 9.31
CA ARG A 60 8.93 -18.26 10.53
C ARG A 60 7.61 -17.53 10.74
N ILE A 61 6.91 -17.20 9.66
CA ILE A 61 5.53 -16.71 9.70
C ILE A 61 4.62 -17.87 9.28
N LYS A 62 3.68 -18.22 10.16
CA LYS A 62 2.71 -19.30 9.95
C LYS A 62 1.32 -18.79 9.63
N ALA A 63 0.98 -17.60 10.08
CA ALA A 63 -0.32 -17.01 9.85
C ALA A 63 -0.19 -15.54 9.47
N MET A 64 -1.12 -15.07 8.64
CA MET A 64 -1.17 -13.67 8.22
C MET A 64 -2.62 -13.18 8.17
N TYR A 65 -2.83 -11.95 8.62
CA TYR A 65 -4.09 -11.22 8.48
C TYR A 65 -3.84 -10.01 7.59
N VAL A 66 -4.39 -10.06 6.37
CA VAL A 66 -4.25 -9.01 5.35
C VAL A 66 -5.51 -8.16 5.33
N THR A 67 -5.37 -6.84 5.45
CA THR A 67 -6.49 -5.89 5.49
C THR A 67 -6.39 -4.89 4.33
N GLY A 68 -7.32 -4.93 3.39
CA GLY A 68 -7.43 -3.95 2.30
C GLY A 68 -6.25 -3.93 1.32
N GLU A 69 -5.49 -5.02 1.22
CA GLU A 69 -4.31 -5.14 0.35
C GLU A 69 -4.34 -6.43 -0.50
N ASN A 70 -3.68 -6.35 -1.66
CA ASN A 70 -3.56 -7.45 -2.60
C ASN A 70 -2.08 -7.73 -2.91
N PRO A 71 -1.31 -8.29 -1.95
CA PRO A 71 0.12 -8.54 -2.10
C PRO A 71 0.46 -9.42 -3.31
N LEU A 72 -0.44 -10.34 -3.71
CA LEU A 72 -0.26 -11.16 -4.92
C LEU A 72 -0.40 -10.37 -6.24
N LEU A 73 -0.57 -9.06 -6.16
CA LEU A 73 -0.53 -8.17 -7.31
C LEU A 73 0.41 -6.97 -7.13
N SER A 74 0.61 -6.51 -5.90
CA SER A 74 1.45 -5.34 -5.61
C SER A 74 2.92 -5.67 -5.40
N GLU A 75 3.26 -6.87 -4.93
CA GLU A 75 4.65 -7.26 -4.66
C GLU A 75 5.47 -7.47 -5.94
N PRO A 76 6.81 -7.30 -5.88
CA PRO A 76 7.67 -7.68 -6.98
C PRO A 76 7.79 -9.21 -7.05
N ASP A 77 8.22 -9.74 -8.20
CA ASP A 77 8.41 -11.18 -8.39
C ASP A 77 7.20 -12.01 -7.91
N LEU A 78 6.06 -11.78 -8.57
CA LEU A 78 4.77 -12.33 -8.13
C LEU A 78 4.74 -13.85 -7.95
N ARG A 79 5.61 -14.59 -8.66
CA ARG A 79 5.72 -16.05 -8.48
C ARG A 79 6.27 -16.39 -7.11
N HIS A 80 7.37 -15.74 -6.72
CA HIS A 80 7.97 -15.95 -5.41
C HIS A 80 7.01 -15.53 -4.29
N ALA A 81 6.32 -14.39 -4.46
CA ALA A 81 5.30 -13.97 -3.51
C ALA A 81 4.16 -15.01 -3.40
N GLU A 82 3.65 -15.52 -4.51
CA GLU A 82 2.60 -16.55 -4.49
C GLU A 82 3.05 -17.84 -3.79
N GLU A 83 4.27 -18.32 -4.07
CA GLU A 83 4.86 -19.47 -3.39
C GLU A 83 5.02 -19.24 -1.88
N ALA A 84 5.48 -18.05 -1.49
CA ALA A 84 5.64 -17.68 -0.08
C ALA A 84 4.30 -17.66 0.66
N PHE A 85 3.26 -17.06 0.07
CA PHE A 85 1.92 -17.03 0.68
C PHE A 85 1.31 -18.42 0.82
N ARG A 86 1.60 -19.35 -0.11
CA ARG A 86 1.16 -20.75 -0.01
C ARG A 86 1.82 -21.54 1.12
N ASN A 87 2.92 -21.03 1.70
CA ASN A 87 3.57 -21.65 2.85
C ASN A 87 2.92 -21.26 4.19
N LEU A 88 1.96 -20.33 4.20
CA LEU A 88 1.19 -20.01 5.40
C LEU A 88 0.33 -21.21 5.81
N GLU A 89 0.26 -21.47 7.11
CA GLU A 89 -0.67 -22.43 7.71
C GLU A 89 -2.08 -21.84 7.87
N PHE A 90 -2.21 -20.51 7.91
CA PHE A 90 -3.49 -19.82 8.01
C PHE A 90 -3.46 -18.39 7.44
N LEU A 91 -4.33 -18.09 6.48
CA LEU A 91 -4.44 -16.78 5.84
C LEU A 91 -5.86 -16.21 6.01
N VAL A 92 -5.96 -15.05 6.67
CA VAL A 92 -7.18 -14.25 6.75
C VAL A 92 -7.04 -13.04 5.83
N VAL A 93 -8.04 -12.80 4.98
CA VAL A 93 -8.10 -11.60 4.15
C VAL A 93 -9.39 -10.85 4.43
N GLU A 94 -9.26 -9.61 4.86
CA GLU A 94 -10.35 -8.65 4.97
C GLU A 94 -10.27 -7.67 3.80
N ASP A 95 -11.27 -7.71 2.92
CA ASP A 95 -11.34 -6.83 1.76
C ASP A 95 -12.80 -6.63 1.32
N ILE A 96 -13.00 -5.66 0.44
CA ILE A 96 -14.30 -5.35 -0.18
C ILE A 96 -14.56 -6.22 -1.42
N PHE A 97 -13.54 -6.91 -1.97
CA PHE A 97 -13.66 -7.79 -3.12
C PHE A 97 -12.84 -9.08 -2.99
N LEU A 98 -13.33 -10.16 -3.60
CA LEU A 98 -12.56 -11.41 -3.77
C LEU A 98 -11.49 -11.25 -4.88
N HIS A 99 -10.36 -10.65 -4.54
CA HIS A 99 -9.18 -10.50 -5.41
C HIS A 99 -8.18 -11.65 -5.25
N GLU A 100 -7.04 -11.58 -5.93
CA GLU A 100 -6.06 -12.67 -6.04
C GLU A 100 -5.58 -13.20 -4.68
N THR A 101 -5.18 -12.34 -3.74
CA THR A 101 -4.85 -12.79 -2.37
C THR A 101 -6.05 -13.35 -1.61
N ALA A 102 -7.24 -12.76 -1.73
CA ALA A 102 -8.44 -13.27 -1.06
C ALA A 102 -8.89 -14.64 -1.58
N GLN A 103 -8.62 -14.95 -2.85
CA GLN A 103 -8.97 -16.24 -3.47
C GLN A 103 -8.19 -17.43 -2.91
N ILE A 104 -7.02 -17.19 -2.31
CA ILE A 104 -6.20 -18.23 -1.67
C ILE A 104 -6.31 -18.24 -0.14
N ALA A 105 -7.13 -17.36 0.43
CA ALA A 105 -7.29 -17.24 1.88
C ALA A 105 -8.12 -18.39 2.46
N ASP A 106 -7.78 -18.79 3.68
CA ASP A 106 -8.59 -19.74 4.46
C ASP A 106 -9.89 -19.10 4.95
N VAL A 107 -9.83 -17.79 5.27
CA VAL A 107 -10.98 -17.01 5.71
C VAL A 107 -10.99 -15.67 4.97
N VAL A 108 -12.15 -15.32 4.42
CA VAL A 108 -12.41 -13.98 3.86
C VAL A 108 -13.44 -13.26 4.73
N LEU A 109 -13.10 -12.07 5.21
CA LEU A 109 -13.96 -11.21 6.02
C LEU A 109 -14.44 -10.02 5.16
N PRO A 110 -15.75 -9.89 4.86
CA PRO A 110 -16.24 -8.85 3.97
C PRO A 110 -16.23 -7.47 4.66
N ALA A 111 -15.35 -6.57 4.19
CA ALA A 111 -15.30 -5.19 4.67
C ALA A 111 -16.26 -4.27 3.89
N THR A 112 -16.57 -3.12 4.47
CA THR A 112 -17.35 -2.05 3.81
C THR A 112 -16.50 -1.12 2.94
N SER A 113 -17.06 -0.64 1.83
CA SER A 113 -16.43 0.41 1.02
C SER A 113 -16.46 1.77 1.71
N PHE A 114 -15.78 2.78 1.14
CA PHE A 114 -15.73 4.13 1.71
C PHE A 114 -17.11 4.81 1.85
N ALA A 115 -18.09 4.42 1.04
CA ALA A 115 -19.43 5.02 1.06
C ALA A 115 -20.34 4.38 2.11
N GLU A 116 -19.93 3.25 2.70
CA GLU A 116 -20.70 2.45 3.65
C GLU A 116 -20.26 2.68 5.11
N LYS A 117 -19.17 3.45 5.32
CA LYS A 117 -18.55 3.65 6.64
C LYS A 117 -18.24 5.11 6.96
N ASP A 118 -18.19 5.39 8.26
CA ASP A 118 -17.68 6.63 8.81
C ASP A 118 -16.20 6.51 9.16
N GLY A 119 -15.49 7.63 9.11
CA GLY A 119 -14.06 7.66 9.44
C GLY A 119 -13.40 8.98 9.09
N THR A 120 -12.09 8.90 8.92
CA THR A 120 -11.25 9.99 8.42
C THR A 120 -10.21 9.47 7.42
N PHE A 121 -9.84 10.32 6.46
CA PHE A 121 -8.63 10.14 5.67
C PHE A 121 -7.66 11.30 5.93
N THR A 122 -6.37 11.00 6.01
CA THR A 122 -5.30 11.99 5.92
C THR A 122 -4.69 11.96 4.53
N ASN A 123 -4.76 13.09 3.82
CA ASN A 123 -4.24 13.20 2.46
C ASN A 123 -2.72 13.55 2.42
N SER A 124 -2.17 13.76 1.22
CA SER A 124 -0.73 14.02 1.01
C SER A 124 -0.20 15.32 1.61
N GLU A 125 -1.07 16.29 1.92
CA GLU A 125 -0.68 17.53 2.60
C GLU A 125 -0.91 17.47 4.11
N ARG A 126 -1.08 16.27 4.67
CA ARG A 126 -1.37 15.99 6.09
C ARG A 126 -2.75 16.47 6.56
N ARG A 127 -3.67 16.75 5.64
CA ARG A 127 -5.02 17.19 6.02
C ARG A 127 -5.88 15.97 6.37
N VAL A 128 -6.29 15.92 7.63
CA VAL A 128 -7.31 14.99 8.12
C VAL A 128 -8.67 15.50 7.66
N GLN A 129 -9.46 14.63 7.05
CA GLN A 129 -10.76 14.94 6.45
C GLN A 129 -11.77 13.86 6.80
N ARG A 130 -13.03 14.24 7.03
CA ARG A 130 -14.11 13.31 7.37
C ARG A 130 -14.55 12.49 6.17
N VAL A 131 -14.72 11.19 6.39
CA VAL A 131 -15.43 10.25 5.52
C VAL A 131 -16.76 9.95 6.21
N ARG A 132 -17.86 10.12 5.48
CA ARG A 132 -19.21 9.92 6.03
C ARG A 132 -19.89 8.76 5.32
N LYS A 133 -20.61 7.95 6.10
CA LYS A 133 -21.49 6.93 5.55
C LYS A 133 -22.59 7.58 4.71
N VAL A 134 -22.79 7.08 3.49
CA VAL A 134 -23.82 7.56 2.54
C VAL A 134 -24.84 6.46 2.24
N ILE A 135 -24.44 5.19 2.28
CA ILE A 135 -25.31 4.03 2.10
C ILE A 135 -25.12 3.03 3.24
N ASP A 136 -26.09 2.14 3.44
CA ASP A 136 -25.93 1.03 4.38
C ASP A 136 -24.93 -0.02 3.88
N PRO A 137 -24.23 -0.72 4.79
CA PRO A 137 -23.37 -1.86 4.43
C PRO A 137 -24.10 -2.86 3.53
N VAL A 138 -23.41 -3.31 2.48
CA VAL A 138 -23.97 -4.25 1.50
C VAL A 138 -23.79 -5.69 1.97
N GLY A 139 -24.89 -6.44 2.02
CA GLY A 139 -24.88 -7.84 2.43
C GLY A 139 -24.54 -7.97 3.92
N GLU A 140 -23.54 -8.79 4.23
CA GLU A 140 -23.04 -8.97 5.61
C GLU A 140 -21.73 -8.20 5.86
N SER A 141 -21.39 -7.23 4.99
CA SER A 141 -20.18 -6.44 5.15
C SER A 141 -20.23 -5.60 6.43
N ARG A 142 -19.05 -5.39 7.04
CA ARG A 142 -18.91 -4.56 8.24
C ARG A 142 -17.77 -3.56 8.08
N PRO A 143 -17.83 -2.40 8.76
CA PRO A 143 -16.68 -1.51 8.89
C PRO A 143 -15.47 -2.23 9.44
N ASP A 144 -14.30 -1.94 8.90
CA ASP A 144 -13.08 -2.68 9.18
C ASP A 144 -12.76 -2.71 10.68
N TRP A 145 -12.92 -1.55 11.33
CA TRP A 145 -12.73 -1.40 12.76
C TRP A 145 -13.70 -2.28 13.58
N ARG A 146 -14.93 -2.52 13.11
CA ARG A 146 -15.88 -3.44 13.79
C ARG A 146 -15.40 -4.88 13.69
N ILE A 147 -14.91 -5.29 12.51
CA ILE A 147 -14.36 -6.63 12.28
C ILE A 147 -13.17 -6.86 13.21
N VAL A 148 -12.22 -5.93 13.23
CA VAL A 148 -11.03 -5.99 14.09
C VAL A 148 -11.41 -6.01 15.57
N SER A 149 -12.30 -5.12 16.03
CA SER A 149 -12.77 -5.09 17.42
C SER A 149 -13.45 -6.40 17.83
N GLU A 150 -14.34 -6.96 17.00
CA GLU A 150 -15.01 -8.22 17.30
C GLU A 150 -14.04 -9.40 17.31
N LEU A 151 -13.09 -9.45 16.37
CA LEU A 151 -12.04 -10.47 16.34
C LEU A 151 -11.20 -10.39 17.62
N ALA A 152 -10.79 -9.19 18.04
CA ALA A 152 -10.03 -8.98 19.27
C ALA A 152 -10.81 -9.43 20.51
N ARG A 153 -12.11 -9.13 20.61
CA ARG A 153 -12.99 -9.64 21.69
C ARG A 153 -13.14 -11.15 21.67
N CYS A 154 -13.14 -11.78 20.49
CA CYS A 154 -13.18 -13.24 20.38
C CYS A 154 -11.87 -13.89 20.80
N VAL A 155 -10.73 -13.31 20.40
CA VAL A 155 -9.40 -13.76 20.83
C VAL A 155 -9.24 -13.59 22.33
N SER A 156 -9.63 -12.45 22.88
CA SER A 156 -9.58 -12.18 24.32
C SER A 156 -10.35 -13.21 25.13
N ARG A 157 -11.63 -13.47 24.80
CA ARG A 157 -12.43 -14.53 25.44
C ARG A 157 -11.82 -15.92 25.31
N LYS A 158 -11.26 -16.24 24.14
CA LYS A 158 -10.70 -17.56 23.86
C LYS A 158 -9.39 -17.81 24.61
N LEU A 159 -8.64 -16.75 24.88
CA LEU A 159 -7.34 -16.80 25.53
C LEU A 159 -7.39 -16.32 27.00
N ASP A 160 -8.57 -15.98 27.51
CA ASP A 160 -8.80 -15.50 28.88
C ASP A 160 -7.94 -14.27 29.21
N LEU A 161 -7.95 -13.27 28.31
CA LEU A 161 -7.09 -12.08 28.42
C LEU A 161 -7.73 -10.90 29.14
N ASP A 162 -9.05 -10.91 29.38
CA ASP A 162 -9.82 -9.81 30.00
C ASP A 162 -9.61 -8.46 29.30
N LEU A 163 -9.70 -8.47 27.97
CA LEU A 163 -9.41 -7.34 27.08
C LEU A 163 -10.64 -6.87 26.28
N GLU A 164 -11.80 -7.48 26.49
CA GLU A 164 -12.98 -7.25 25.65
C GLU A 164 -13.48 -5.80 25.72
N ALA A 165 -13.30 -5.17 26.88
CA ALA A 165 -13.67 -3.77 27.11
C ALA A 165 -12.79 -2.79 26.31
N GLU A 166 -11.52 -3.12 26.04
CA GLU A 166 -10.59 -2.30 25.25
C GLU A 166 -10.98 -2.20 23.78
N PHE A 167 -11.91 -3.05 23.32
CA PHE A 167 -12.39 -3.07 21.95
C PHE A 167 -13.89 -2.75 21.84
N ASP A 168 -14.49 -2.20 22.89
CA ASP A 168 -15.92 -1.85 22.93
C ASP A 168 -16.16 -0.41 22.46
N TYR A 169 -16.06 -0.21 21.15
CA TYR A 169 -16.37 1.07 20.51
C TYR A 169 -17.75 1.02 19.84
N ASP A 170 -18.50 2.10 19.94
CA ASP A 170 -19.78 2.30 19.25
C ASP A 170 -19.63 3.07 17.93
N HIS A 171 -18.61 3.91 17.83
CA HIS A 171 -18.40 4.79 16.69
C HIS A 171 -16.89 5.07 16.47
N PRO A 172 -16.40 5.20 15.22
CA PRO A 172 -14.99 5.45 14.94
C PRO A 172 -14.46 6.80 15.48
N SER A 173 -15.34 7.71 15.92
CA SER A 173 -14.91 8.92 16.65
C SER A 173 -14.24 8.58 17.97
N GLN A 174 -14.71 7.56 18.69
CA GLN A 174 -14.10 7.14 19.97
C GLN A 174 -12.69 6.60 19.75
N ILE A 175 -12.48 5.83 18.67
CA ILE A 175 -11.16 5.33 18.25
C ILE A 175 -10.25 6.51 17.90
N PHE A 176 -10.78 7.50 17.18
CA PHE A 176 -10.02 8.70 16.82
C PHE A 176 -9.66 9.54 18.05
N ASP A 177 -10.58 9.71 18.99
CA ASP A 177 -10.36 10.46 20.23
C ASP A 177 -9.31 9.80 21.12
N GLU A 178 -9.33 8.46 21.22
CA GLU A 178 -8.27 7.70 21.89
C GLU A 178 -6.92 7.91 21.21
N MET A 179 -6.87 7.75 19.88
CA MET A 179 -5.66 7.98 19.10
C MET A 179 -5.15 9.42 19.29
N ALA A 180 -6.03 10.42 19.28
CA ALA A 180 -5.68 11.82 19.49
C ALA A 180 -5.15 12.08 20.92
N GLY A 181 -5.71 11.41 21.93
CA GLY A 181 -5.20 11.43 23.31
C GLY A 181 -3.79 10.83 23.43
N LEU A 182 -3.42 9.90 22.55
CA LEU A 182 -2.12 9.23 22.55
C LEU A 182 -1.12 9.81 21.54
N ALA A 183 -1.54 10.60 20.56
CA ALA A 183 -0.70 11.16 19.51
C ALA A 183 -0.71 12.71 19.56
N PRO A 184 0.26 13.35 20.23
CA PRO A 184 0.28 14.81 20.44
C PRO A 184 0.15 15.65 19.16
N MET A 185 0.63 15.14 18.02
CA MET A 185 0.54 15.84 16.73
C MET A 185 -0.89 16.05 16.23
N ILE A 186 -1.87 15.29 16.72
CA ILE A 186 -3.28 15.39 16.33
C ILE A 186 -4.21 15.61 17.52
N ALA A 187 -3.67 15.88 18.72
CA ALA A 187 -4.44 16.01 19.96
C ALA A 187 -5.51 17.12 19.92
N GLY A 188 -5.35 18.10 19.03
CA GLY A 188 -6.33 19.16 18.81
C GLY A 188 -7.43 18.84 17.80
N ILE A 189 -7.38 17.70 17.13
CA ILE A 189 -8.34 17.32 16.08
C ILE A 189 -9.44 16.47 16.72
N SER A 190 -10.70 16.77 16.39
CA SER A 190 -11.87 15.96 16.76
C SER A 190 -12.83 15.86 15.57
N TYR A 191 -13.77 14.92 15.63
CA TYR A 191 -14.79 14.78 14.58
C TYR A 191 -15.62 16.05 14.42
N ASP A 192 -16.05 16.68 15.52
CA ASP A 192 -16.81 17.93 15.52
C ASP A 192 -16.06 19.04 14.79
N ARG A 193 -14.76 19.21 15.10
CA ARG A 193 -13.93 20.20 14.41
C ARG A 193 -13.79 19.91 12.92
N LEU A 194 -13.64 18.64 12.55
CA LEU A 194 -13.54 18.28 11.13
C LEU A 194 -14.87 18.48 10.39
N ASP A 195 -16.00 18.32 11.08
CA ASP A 195 -17.33 18.58 10.54
C ASP A 195 -17.54 20.09 10.31
N ASP A 196 -17.08 20.93 11.23
CA ASP A 196 -17.22 22.40 11.15
C ASP A 196 -16.18 23.08 10.24
N GLU A 197 -14.93 22.61 10.23
CA GLU A 197 -13.80 23.28 9.58
C GLU A 197 -13.43 22.68 8.21
N GLY A 198 -14.01 21.53 7.82
CA GLY A 198 -13.81 20.91 6.50
C GLY A 198 -12.46 20.18 6.31
N GLY A 199 -11.59 20.19 7.32
CA GLY A 199 -10.39 19.37 7.42
C GLY A 199 -9.16 20.12 7.93
N ILE A 200 -8.38 19.47 8.80
CA ILE A 200 -7.29 20.10 9.56
C ILE A 200 -5.95 19.47 9.19
N GLN A 201 -4.94 20.29 8.90
CA GLN A 201 -3.56 19.80 8.67
C GLN A 201 -2.84 19.63 10.00
N TRP A 202 -2.32 18.44 10.25
CA TRP A 202 -1.47 18.22 11.41
C TRP A 202 -0.02 18.73 11.14
N PRO A 203 0.73 19.17 12.17
CA PRO A 203 0.39 19.18 13.59
C PRO A 203 -0.78 20.11 13.99
N CYS A 204 -1.60 19.63 14.93
CA CYS A 204 -2.66 20.39 15.60
C CYS A 204 -2.66 19.95 17.07
N LEU A 205 -2.01 20.74 17.93
CA LEU A 205 -1.63 20.30 19.28
C LEU A 205 -2.74 20.48 20.33
N THR A 206 -3.64 21.43 20.09
CA THR A 206 -4.71 21.80 21.03
C THR A 206 -6.02 22.06 20.28
N PRO A 207 -7.18 21.97 20.95
CA PRO A 207 -8.47 22.19 20.29
C PRO A 207 -8.66 23.59 19.66
N ASP A 208 -7.93 24.59 20.12
CA ASP A 208 -7.90 25.95 19.58
C ASP A 208 -6.81 26.16 18.50
N HIS A 209 -5.94 25.17 18.28
CA HIS A 209 -4.90 25.24 17.25
C HIS A 209 -5.53 25.11 15.85
N PRO A 210 -5.31 26.05 14.91
CA PRO A 210 -5.94 26.04 13.58
C PRO A 210 -5.40 24.95 12.63
N GLY A 211 -4.36 24.24 13.07
CA GLY A 211 -3.59 23.28 12.27
C GLY A 211 -2.34 23.93 11.67
N THR A 212 -1.48 23.11 11.08
CA THR A 212 -0.17 23.54 10.56
C THR A 212 -0.10 23.38 9.04
N ARG A 213 -0.27 24.51 8.34
CA ARG A 213 -0.32 24.54 6.87
C ARG A 213 0.98 24.08 6.21
N TYR A 214 2.11 24.61 6.68
CA TYR A 214 3.44 24.26 6.20
C TYR A 214 4.34 23.92 7.39
N LEU A 215 5.19 22.92 7.20
CA LEU A 215 6.18 22.54 8.21
C LEU A 215 7.42 23.41 8.06
N TYR A 216 8.20 23.47 9.14
CA TYR A 216 9.54 24.07 9.17
C TYR A 216 9.57 25.58 8.92
N GLU A 217 8.53 26.28 9.39
CA GLU A 217 8.48 27.75 9.35
C GLU A 217 9.62 28.40 10.13
N HIS A 218 9.95 27.84 11.29
CA HIS A 218 10.92 28.42 12.23
C HIS A 218 12.16 27.54 12.43
N ASP A 219 11.97 26.23 12.58
CA ASP A 219 13.03 25.26 12.81
C ASP A 219 12.73 23.90 12.16
N PHE A 220 13.62 22.93 12.36
CA PHE A 220 13.43 21.55 11.94
C PHE A 220 13.29 20.66 13.18
N PRO A 221 12.69 19.46 13.08
CA PRO A 221 12.62 18.48 14.18
C PRO A 221 13.98 18.11 14.78
N ARG A 222 15.05 18.43 14.06
CA ARG A 222 16.45 18.18 14.40
C ARG A 222 17.23 19.46 14.77
N GLY A 223 16.51 20.53 15.11
CA GLY A 223 17.05 21.81 15.55
C GLY A 223 16.96 22.93 14.49
N PRO A 224 17.61 24.10 14.73
CA PRO A 224 17.41 25.32 13.95
C PRO A 224 18.02 25.30 12.54
N ARG A 225 18.67 24.19 12.14
CA ARG A 225 19.39 24.10 10.86
C ARG A 225 19.04 22.81 10.11
N ALA A 226 18.79 22.93 8.81
CA ALA A 226 18.72 21.79 7.90
C ALA A 226 20.07 21.03 7.85
N LYS A 227 20.04 19.74 7.48
CA LYS A 227 21.24 18.93 7.26
C LYS A 227 21.41 18.75 5.77
N PHE A 228 22.51 19.26 5.25
CA PHE A 228 22.97 18.90 3.92
C PHE A 228 23.61 17.51 3.99
N VAL A 229 23.18 16.62 3.11
CA VAL A 229 23.74 15.28 2.95
C VAL A 229 24.23 15.19 1.52
N ALA A 230 25.54 15.10 1.33
CA ALA A 230 26.10 14.80 0.03
C ALA A 230 25.83 13.33 -0.29
N PHE A 231 25.55 13.04 -1.56
CA PHE A 231 25.36 11.68 -2.05
C PHE A 231 26.24 11.46 -3.28
N GLU A 232 27.01 10.39 -3.26
CA GLU A 232 27.72 9.89 -4.42
C GLU A 232 26.79 8.94 -5.17
N GLN A 233 26.77 9.02 -6.50
CA GLN A 233 25.92 8.16 -7.33
C GLN A 233 26.11 6.69 -6.92
N GLY A 234 25.03 6.07 -6.46
CA GLY A 234 25.01 4.66 -6.07
C GLY A 234 25.26 3.71 -7.25
N PRO A 235 25.37 2.40 -6.98
CA PRO A 235 25.48 1.40 -8.03
C PRO A 235 24.34 1.50 -9.04
N ALA A 236 24.56 0.97 -10.24
CA ALA A 236 23.47 0.78 -11.19
C ALA A 236 22.44 -0.21 -10.60
N ALA A 237 21.22 -0.18 -11.14
CA ALA A 237 20.19 -1.14 -10.78
C ALA A 237 20.70 -2.59 -10.93
N ASP A 238 20.18 -3.49 -10.10
CA ASP A 238 20.64 -4.89 -10.05
C ASP A 238 20.39 -5.63 -11.38
N GLU A 239 19.43 -5.15 -12.16
CA GLU A 239 19.08 -5.74 -13.46
C GLU A 239 19.19 -4.76 -14.63
N MET A 240 20.40 -4.66 -15.18
CA MET A 240 20.69 -3.90 -16.40
C MET A 240 20.47 -4.73 -17.69
N PRO A 241 20.21 -4.06 -18.85
CA PRO A 241 20.05 -4.73 -20.13
C PRO A 241 21.21 -5.64 -20.53
N SER A 242 20.89 -6.68 -21.29
CA SER A 242 21.85 -7.64 -21.85
C SER A 242 21.51 -7.97 -23.30
N LYS A 243 22.39 -8.71 -23.99
CA LYS A 243 22.09 -9.19 -25.36
C LYS A 243 20.78 -9.99 -25.44
N ARG A 244 20.40 -10.71 -24.38
CA ARG A 244 19.17 -11.51 -24.33
C ARG A 244 17.92 -10.69 -23.99
N PHE A 245 18.10 -9.62 -23.20
CA PHE A 245 17.06 -8.72 -22.72
C PHE A 245 17.52 -7.27 -22.93
N PRO A 246 17.40 -6.74 -24.16
CA PRO A 246 18.08 -5.51 -24.57
C PRO A 246 17.36 -4.22 -24.15
N LEU A 247 16.14 -4.31 -23.62
CA LEU A 247 15.32 -3.14 -23.27
C LEU A 247 15.22 -2.98 -21.76
N ILE A 248 15.08 -1.74 -21.30
CA ILE A 248 14.72 -1.41 -19.92
C ILE A 248 13.21 -1.24 -19.81
N LEU A 249 12.59 -1.96 -18.89
CA LEU A 249 11.22 -1.77 -18.48
C LEU A 249 11.14 -0.78 -17.31
N ASN A 250 10.30 0.24 -17.48
CA ASN A 250 9.80 1.09 -16.42
C ASN A 250 8.30 0.83 -16.17
N THR A 251 7.86 0.92 -14.91
CA THR A 251 6.47 0.69 -14.52
C THR A 251 5.83 1.94 -13.94
N GLY A 252 4.53 2.13 -14.18
CA GLY A 252 3.81 3.25 -13.58
C GLY A 252 2.30 3.15 -13.68
N ARG A 253 1.66 4.30 -13.50
CA ARG A 253 0.20 4.42 -13.43
C ARG A 253 -0.38 4.96 -14.73
N ILE A 254 -1.64 4.65 -14.94
CA ILE A 254 -2.50 5.24 -15.97
C ILE A 254 -3.71 5.89 -15.31
N LEU A 255 -4.33 6.85 -16.00
CA LEU A 255 -5.38 7.67 -15.42
C LEU A 255 -6.64 6.88 -15.02
N TYR A 256 -7.09 5.98 -15.88
CA TYR A 256 -8.40 5.33 -15.75
C TYR A 256 -8.40 4.09 -14.85
N HIS A 257 -7.23 3.57 -14.50
CA HIS A 257 -7.10 2.40 -13.63
C HIS A 257 -6.26 2.71 -12.41
N TRP A 258 -6.86 2.49 -11.24
CA TRP A 258 -6.19 2.72 -9.97
C TRP A 258 -5.42 1.48 -9.55
N HIS A 259 -4.10 1.62 -9.46
CA HIS A 259 -3.19 0.55 -9.03
C HIS A 259 -3.45 -0.76 -9.81
N GLY A 260 -3.51 -1.91 -9.12
CA GLY A 260 -3.83 -3.21 -9.72
C GLY A 260 -5.24 -3.32 -10.31
N GLY A 261 -6.08 -2.31 -10.14
CA GLY A 261 -7.40 -2.22 -10.76
C GLY A 261 -8.48 -3.05 -10.06
N THR A 262 -8.28 -3.49 -8.81
CA THR A 262 -9.28 -4.25 -8.04
C THR A 262 -10.65 -3.56 -8.06
N ILE A 263 -10.66 -2.23 -7.85
CA ILE A 263 -11.87 -1.40 -7.86
C ILE A 263 -12.22 -0.96 -9.29
N THR A 264 -11.30 -0.29 -10.00
CA THR A 264 -11.62 0.44 -11.24
C THR A 264 -11.97 -0.46 -12.42
N ARG A 265 -11.48 -1.71 -12.45
CA ARG A 265 -11.82 -2.66 -13.53
C ARG A 265 -13.27 -3.12 -13.48
N ARG A 266 -13.96 -2.89 -12.36
CA ARG A 266 -15.37 -3.24 -12.18
C ARG A 266 -16.30 -2.13 -12.68
N VAL A 267 -15.75 -0.98 -13.08
CA VAL A 267 -16.51 0.16 -13.58
C VAL A 267 -16.49 0.14 -15.12
N PRO A 268 -17.62 -0.16 -15.80
CA PRO A 268 -17.65 -0.34 -17.24
C PRO A 268 -17.11 0.87 -18.01
N ASN A 269 -17.44 2.08 -17.55
CA ASN A 269 -17.00 3.32 -18.19
C ASN A 269 -15.48 3.55 -18.07
N LEU A 270 -14.83 3.06 -17.02
CA LEU A 270 -13.37 3.13 -16.88
C LEU A 270 -12.69 2.05 -17.72
N MET A 271 -13.24 0.83 -17.71
CA MET A 271 -12.76 -0.26 -18.57
C MET A 271 -12.83 0.09 -20.06
N ALA A 272 -13.90 0.74 -20.51
CA ALA A 272 -14.05 1.15 -21.90
C ALA A 272 -12.99 2.17 -22.35
N ARG A 273 -12.42 2.95 -21.43
CA ARG A 273 -11.37 3.95 -21.73
C ARG A 273 -9.99 3.33 -21.90
N THR A 274 -9.70 2.23 -21.20
CA THR A 274 -8.42 1.52 -21.32
C THR A 274 -8.68 0.01 -21.13
N PRO A 275 -9.13 -0.68 -22.19
CA PRO A 275 -9.53 -2.10 -22.10
C PRO A 275 -8.35 -3.06 -22.16
N ASP A 276 -7.27 -2.67 -22.84
CA ASP A 276 -6.06 -3.49 -23.04
C ASP A 276 -4.86 -2.84 -22.32
N LEU A 277 -3.91 -3.69 -21.90
CA LEU A 277 -2.61 -3.25 -21.40
C LEU A 277 -1.82 -2.61 -22.54
N GLN A 278 -1.48 -1.34 -22.41
CA GLN A 278 -0.73 -0.60 -23.41
C GLN A 278 0.75 -0.52 -23.00
N ILE A 279 1.64 -1.00 -23.87
CA ILE A 279 3.08 -1.03 -23.67
C ILE A 279 3.66 0.13 -24.49
N ALA A 280 4.02 1.21 -23.82
CA ALA A 280 4.52 2.38 -24.49
C ALA A 280 6.00 2.18 -24.88
N MET A 281 6.35 2.52 -26.12
CA MET A 281 7.70 2.40 -26.66
C MET A 281 7.99 3.44 -27.74
N SER A 282 9.27 3.57 -28.11
CA SER A 282 9.67 4.41 -29.24
C SER A 282 9.34 3.72 -30.57
N ALA A 283 9.06 4.50 -31.62
CA ALA A 283 8.87 3.97 -32.96
C ALA A 283 10.15 3.30 -33.51
N GLU A 284 11.33 3.73 -33.04
CA GLU A 284 12.62 3.14 -33.42
C GLU A 284 12.76 1.72 -32.88
N ASP A 285 12.42 1.48 -31.61
CA ASP A 285 12.46 0.13 -31.04
C ASP A 285 11.44 -0.77 -31.71
N GLY A 286 10.23 -0.27 -31.97
CA GLY A 286 9.24 -1.06 -32.70
C GLY A 286 9.73 -1.47 -34.09
N ALA A 287 10.35 -0.55 -34.85
CA ALA A 287 10.98 -0.88 -36.13
C ALA A 287 12.13 -1.90 -35.99
N ARG A 288 12.99 -1.74 -34.98
CA ARG A 288 14.12 -2.64 -34.67
C ARG A 288 13.65 -4.06 -34.32
N HIS A 289 12.47 -4.18 -33.72
CA HIS A 289 11.89 -5.44 -33.26
C HIS A 289 10.75 -5.97 -34.16
N GLY A 290 10.48 -5.33 -35.30
CA GLY A 290 9.43 -5.75 -36.25
C GLY A 290 8.00 -5.61 -35.72
N VAL A 291 7.80 -4.77 -34.71
CA VAL A 291 6.51 -4.48 -34.06
C VAL A 291 5.93 -3.21 -34.68
N GLY A 292 4.65 -3.18 -34.99
CA GLY A 292 3.91 -1.97 -35.38
C GLY A 292 3.16 -1.33 -34.21
N ASP A 293 2.73 -0.08 -34.37
CA ASP A 293 1.85 0.56 -33.40
C ASP A 293 0.49 -0.18 -33.32
N GLY A 294 0.02 -0.48 -32.11
CA GLY A 294 -1.21 -1.24 -31.88
C GLY A 294 -1.09 -2.76 -31.98
N ASP A 295 0.05 -3.30 -32.43
CA ASP A 295 0.31 -4.73 -32.51
C ASP A 295 0.26 -5.39 -31.13
N TRP A 296 -0.18 -6.64 -31.08
CA TRP A 296 -0.02 -7.47 -29.89
C TRP A 296 1.43 -7.93 -29.77
N ILE A 297 2.00 -7.71 -28.60
CA ILE A 297 3.37 -8.10 -28.27
C ILE A 297 3.42 -8.83 -26.94
N ARG A 298 4.42 -9.72 -26.83
CA ARG A 298 4.79 -10.37 -25.59
C ARG A 298 6.07 -9.73 -25.05
N VAL A 299 6.04 -9.27 -23.81
CA VAL A 299 7.21 -8.77 -23.10
C VAL A 299 7.70 -9.86 -22.17
N ARG A 300 8.99 -10.20 -22.25
CA ARG A 300 9.62 -11.27 -21.46
C ARG A 300 10.76 -10.72 -20.62
N SER A 301 10.83 -11.14 -19.37
CA SER A 301 11.98 -10.96 -18.48
C SER A 301 12.58 -12.32 -18.10
N ARG A 302 13.54 -12.34 -17.16
CA ARG A 302 14.04 -13.61 -16.60
C ARG A 302 13.00 -14.33 -15.77
N ARG A 303 12.07 -13.58 -15.17
CA ARG A 303 11.09 -14.10 -14.21
C ARG A 303 9.82 -14.52 -14.90
N GLY A 304 9.39 -13.87 -15.99
CA GLY A 304 8.18 -14.26 -16.69
C GLY A 304 7.87 -13.44 -17.93
N ASP A 305 6.60 -13.47 -18.32
CA ASP A 305 6.13 -12.75 -19.50
C ASP A 305 4.73 -12.18 -19.31
N LEU A 306 4.41 -11.19 -20.13
CA LEU A 306 3.08 -10.61 -20.22
C LEU A 306 2.77 -10.22 -21.67
N GLU A 307 1.48 -10.03 -21.96
CA GLU A 307 1.03 -9.57 -23.28
C GLU A 307 0.30 -8.24 -23.17
N GLY A 308 0.46 -7.42 -24.21
CA GLY A 308 -0.20 -6.12 -24.33
C GLY A 308 -0.10 -5.59 -25.75
N ARG A 309 -0.75 -4.45 -25.98
CA ARG A 309 -0.67 -3.72 -27.24
C ARG A 309 0.51 -2.75 -27.21
N ALA A 310 1.33 -2.77 -28.26
CA ALA A 310 2.32 -1.72 -28.47
C ALA A 310 1.61 -0.36 -28.63
N MET A 311 2.17 0.66 -28.00
CA MET A 311 1.78 2.06 -28.20
C MET A 311 3.03 2.88 -28.49
N TYR A 312 3.12 3.45 -29.68
CA TYR A 312 4.20 4.36 -29.99
C TYR A 312 4.02 5.70 -29.30
N THR A 313 5.12 6.22 -28.75
CA THR A 313 5.14 7.56 -28.17
C THR A 313 6.52 8.16 -28.19
N GLU A 314 6.58 9.47 -28.42
CA GLU A 314 7.81 10.27 -28.31
C GLU A 314 8.25 10.49 -26.86
N LYS A 315 7.40 10.14 -25.89
CA LYS A 315 7.72 10.23 -24.46
C LYS A 315 8.65 9.11 -23.99
N GLN A 316 8.79 8.04 -24.77
CA GLN A 316 9.68 6.92 -24.46
C GLN A 316 10.97 7.04 -25.27
N ARG A 317 12.10 6.91 -24.59
CA ARG A 317 13.41 6.94 -25.22
C ARG A 317 13.69 5.59 -25.88
N PRO A 318 14.40 5.54 -27.02
CA PRO A 318 14.86 4.29 -27.59
C PRO A 318 15.64 3.45 -26.57
N GLY A 319 15.34 2.15 -26.50
CA GLY A 319 15.87 1.22 -25.50
C GLY A 319 15.07 1.12 -24.20
N GLU A 320 14.01 1.93 -24.03
CA GLU A 320 13.14 1.95 -22.85
C GLU A 320 11.68 1.65 -23.24
N ILE A 321 10.99 0.87 -22.42
CA ILE A 321 9.55 0.65 -22.53
C ILE A 321 8.85 0.95 -21.22
N PHE A 322 7.57 1.32 -21.30
CA PHE A 322 6.73 1.56 -20.15
C PHE A 322 5.54 0.61 -20.13
N VAL A 323 5.32 -0.05 -18.98
CA VAL A 323 4.16 -0.92 -18.75
C VAL A 323 3.40 -0.44 -17.51
N PRO A 324 2.10 -0.13 -17.63
CA PRO A 324 1.25 0.13 -16.47
C PRO A 324 1.22 -1.09 -15.53
N PHE A 325 1.27 -0.88 -14.22
CA PHE A 325 1.14 -2.00 -13.28
C PHE A 325 -0.31 -2.42 -13.02
N ALA A 326 -1.29 -1.74 -13.63
CA ALA A 326 -2.68 -2.17 -13.60
C ALA A 326 -2.83 -3.56 -14.24
N LYS A 327 -3.50 -4.48 -13.54
CA LYS A 327 -3.73 -5.82 -14.08
C LYS A 327 -4.85 -5.77 -15.09
N LEU A 328 -4.55 -5.82 -16.38
CA LEU A 328 -5.57 -5.91 -17.42
C LEU A 328 -5.52 -7.30 -18.05
N LYS A 329 -6.69 -7.96 -18.11
CA LYS A 329 -6.79 -9.41 -18.36
C LYS A 329 -5.94 -10.16 -17.31
N ASP A 330 -5.11 -11.10 -17.73
CA ASP A 330 -4.25 -11.91 -16.87
C ASP A 330 -2.83 -11.33 -16.69
N HIS A 331 -2.61 -10.09 -17.15
CA HIS A 331 -1.26 -9.49 -17.22
C HIS A 331 -1.11 -8.28 -16.31
N ALA A 332 0.01 -8.24 -15.59
CA ALA A 332 0.44 -7.13 -14.75
C ALA A 332 1.96 -6.94 -14.86
N ALA A 333 2.45 -5.72 -14.72
CA ALA A 333 3.89 -5.43 -14.86
C ALA A 333 4.77 -6.20 -13.85
N ASN A 334 4.24 -6.48 -12.65
CA ASN A 334 5.00 -7.13 -11.58
C ASN A 334 5.32 -8.63 -11.83
N PHE A 335 4.74 -9.25 -12.87
CA PHE A 335 5.23 -10.55 -13.35
C PHE A 335 6.64 -10.47 -13.95
N LEU A 336 7.10 -9.26 -14.29
CA LEU A 336 8.40 -9.04 -14.92
C LEU A 336 9.45 -8.50 -13.95
N THR A 337 9.06 -7.75 -12.92
CA THR A 337 9.96 -7.00 -12.03
C THR A 337 10.84 -7.94 -11.19
N ASN A 338 12.01 -7.46 -10.80
CA ASN A 338 12.94 -8.21 -9.94
C ASN A 338 12.66 -7.93 -8.46
N ALA A 339 13.19 -8.78 -7.58
CA ALA A 339 13.04 -8.67 -6.12
C ALA A 339 14.16 -7.84 -5.45
N ALA A 340 15.02 -7.15 -6.22
CA ALA A 340 16.01 -6.25 -5.64
C ALA A 340 15.30 -5.06 -4.98
N PHE A 341 15.89 -4.56 -3.90
CA PHE A 341 15.35 -3.44 -3.14
C PHE A 341 16.50 -2.56 -2.64
N ASP A 342 16.17 -1.30 -2.36
CA ASP A 342 17.08 -0.38 -1.69
C ASP A 342 17.41 -0.92 -0.28
N PRO A 343 18.70 -1.05 0.11
CA PRO A 343 19.08 -1.65 1.39
C PRO A 343 18.53 -0.93 2.62
N ASP A 344 18.36 0.39 2.55
CA ASP A 344 17.96 1.22 3.69
C ASP A 344 16.44 1.27 3.85
N SER A 345 15.71 1.56 2.77
CA SER A 345 14.25 1.71 2.77
C SER A 345 13.50 0.41 2.51
N ARG A 346 14.20 -0.64 2.05
CA ARG A 346 13.63 -1.94 1.63
C ARG A 346 12.59 -1.81 0.50
N ILE A 347 12.60 -0.70 -0.25
CA ILE A 347 11.69 -0.45 -1.37
C ILE A 347 12.18 -1.18 -2.63
N PRO A 348 11.34 -1.98 -3.31
CA PRO A 348 11.74 -2.71 -4.52
C PRO A 348 12.09 -1.85 -5.74
N GLU A 349 12.97 -2.37 -6.60
CA GLU A 349 13.41 -1.78 -7.87
C GLU A 349 12.34 -1.90 -8.99
N TYR A 350 11.16 -1.31 -8.78
CA TYR A 350 10.07 -1.38 -9.77
C TYR A 350 10.35 -0.66 -11.10
N LYS A 351 11.37 0.19 -11.15
CA LYS A 351 11.57 1.17 -12.24
C LYS A 351 12.63 0.76 -13.26
N VAL A 352 13.35 -0.32 -13.00
CA VAL A 352 14.37 -0.87 -13.90
C VAL A 352 14.26 -2.39 -13.91
N CYS A 353 13.96 -2.95 -15.07
CA CYS A 353 13.96 -4.40 -15.29
C CYS A 353 14.37 -4.69 -16.73
N ALA A 354 15.32 -5.61 -16.93
CA ALA A 354 15.76 -5.98 -18.27
C ALA A 354 14.72 -6.90 -18.95
N VAL A 355 14.26 -6.50 -20.13
CA VAL A 355 13.22 -7.23 -20.89
C VAL A 355 13.56 -7.36 -22.37
N ARG A 356 12.82 -8.22 -23.05
CA ARG A 356 12.76 -8.33 -24.51
C ARG A 356 11.31 -8.31 -24.95
N ILE A 357 11.05 -7.76 -26.13
CA ILE A 357 9.76 -7.85 -26.80
C ILE A 357 9.81 -8.86 -27.94
N ASP A 358 8.77 -9.67 -28.04
CA ASP A 358 8.54 -10.63 -29.12
C ASP A 358 7.17 -10.28 -29.75
N LYS A 359 7.08 -10.22 -31.08
CA LYS A 359 5.80 -10.05 -31.78
C LYS A 359 4.94 -11.31 -31.61
N ILE A 360 3.65 -11.14 -31.34
CA ILE A 360 2.69 -12.24 -31.35
C ILE A 360 2.14 -12.36 -32.76
N GLU A 361 2.46 -13.45 -33.46
CA GLU A 361 1.82 -13.78 -34.73
C GLU A 361 0.32 -14.02 -34.46
N THR A 362 -0.52 -13.28 -35.18
CA THR A 362 -1.98 -13.33 -35.05
C THR A 362 -2.60 -14.17 -36.14
#